data_AF-A0A1M7TZQ7-F1
#
_entry.id   AF-A0A1M7TZQ7-F1
#
_cell.length_a   1.000
_cell.length_b   1.000
_cell.length_c   1.000
_cell.angle_alpha   90.00
_cell.angle_beta   90.00
_cell.angle_gamma   90.00
#
_symmetry.space_group_name_H-M   'P 1'
#
loop_
_entity.id
_entity.type
_entity.pdbx_description
1 polymer ?
#
loop_
_entity_poly.entity_id
_entity_poly.type
_entity_poly.pdbx_seq_one_letter_code
_entity_poly.pdbx_strand_id
1 'polypeptide(L)'
;MASILPFIRKAGTVFDDRVTEIMGEAFDSACNELHDTGQPAIVYEVIAKRIIEATRTGERNVMRLRNAGLAALGLQGDDKQAG
;
A
#
# COMPACT_ATOMS: atom_id res chain seq x y z
N MET A 1 32.96 -8.60 -24.56
CA MET A 1 31.53 -8.85 -24.33
C MET A 1 31.09 -8.01 -23.14
N ALA A 2 30.18 -7.06 -23.35
CA ALA A 2 29.65 -6.22 -22.27
C ALA A 2 28.41 -6.89 -21.67
N SER A 3 28.37 -7.04 -20.35
CA SER A 3 27.22 -7.60 -19.64
C SER A 3 26.31 -6.47 -19.17
N ILE A 4 25.01 -6.60 -19.42
CA ILE A 4 24.00 -5.60 -19.01
C ILE A 4 23.55 -5.78 -17.54
N LEU A 5 23.99 -6.87 -16.90
CA LEU A 5 23.61 -7.24 -15.54
C LEU A 5 23.78 -6.12 -14.48
N PRO A 6 24.85 -5.29 -14.47
CA PRO A 6 24.96 -4.20 -13.50
C PRO A 6 23.96 -3.05 -13.72
N PHE A 7 23.34 -2.95 -14.90
CA PHE A 7 22.33 -1.94 -15.21
C PHE A 7 20.91 -2.42 -14.88
N ILE A 8 20.64 -3.73 -14.98
CA ILE A 8 19.35 -4.32 -14.58
C ILE A 8 19.13 -4.16 -13.06
N ARG A 9 20.17 -4.37 -12.24
CA ARG A 9 20.07 -4.18 -10.78
C ARG A 9 19.84 -2.72 -10.37
N LYS A 10 20.14 -1.77 -11.26
CA LYS A 10 19.95 -0.32 -11.08
C LYS A 10 18.63 0.20 -11.68
N ALA A 11 18.06 -0.52 -12.64
CA ALA A 11 16.69 -0.33 -13.13
C ALA A 11 15.68 -1.01 -12.21
N GLY A 12 15.97 -0.99 -10.90
CA GLY A 12 15.27 -1.73 -9.87
C GLY A 12 13.78 -1.44 -9.93
N THR A 13 13.00 -2.51 -9.98
CA THR A 13 11.70 -2.53 -9.36
C THR A 13 11.80 -1.75 -8.04
N VAL A 14 11.09 -0.62 -7.94
CA VAL A 14 11.14 0.28 -6.76
C VAL A 14 10.85 -0.49 -5.46
N PHE A 15 10.19 -1.64 -5.60
CA PHE A 15 9.88 -2.62 -4.57
C PHE A 15 10.31 -4.00 -5.04
N ASP A 16 11.11 -4.72 -4.25
CA ASP A 16 11.39 -6.13 -4.48
C ASP A 16 10.14 -7.02 -4.32
N ASP A 17 10.25 -8.29 -4.74
CA ASP A 17 9.12 -9.23 -4.74
C ASP A 17 8.48 -9.35 -3.35
N ARG A 18 9.31 -9.37 -2.30
CA ARG A 18 8.83 -9.48 -0.91
C ARG A 18 8.03 -8.26 -0.48
N VAL A 19 8.46 -7.07 -0.87
CA VAL A 19 7.72 -5.84 -0.62
C VAL A 19 6.40 -5.83 -1.37
N THR A 20 6.39 -6.32 -2.60
CA THR A 20 5.19 -6.39 -3.43
C THR A 20 4.15 -7.33 -2.82
N GLU A 21 4.57 -8.48 -2.26
CA GLU A 21 3.71 -9.39 -1.50
C GLU A 21 3.07 -8.69 -0.28
N ILE A 22 3.87 -7.98 0.51
CA ILE A 22 3.41 -7.24 1.69
C ILE A 22 2.36 -6.17 1.32
N MET A 23 2.58 -5.45 0.21
CA MET A 23 1.63 -4.45 -0.29
C MET A 23 0.31 -5.08 -0.74
N GLY A 24 0.38 -6.23 -1.42
CA GLY A 24 -0.80 -6.99 -1.85
C GLY A 24 -1.62 -7.47 -0.67
N GLU A 25 -0.97 -8.07 0.33
CA GLU A 25 -1.63 -8.55 1.55
C GLU A 25 -2.32 -7.41 2.31
N ALA A 26 -1.67 -6.25 2.41
CA ALA A 26 -2.25 -5.07 3.03
C ALA A 26 -3.48 -4.54 2.27
N PHE A 27 -3.42 -4.57 0.94
CA PHE A 27 -4.51 -4.14 0.07
C PHE A 27 -5.72 -5.07 0.17
N ASP A 28 -5.51 -6.38 0.08
CA ASP A 28 -6.58 -7.38 0.22
C ASP A 28 -7.24 -7.30 1.60
N SER A 29 -6.43 -7.14 2.66
CA SER A 29 -6.93 -6.98 4.02
C SER A 29 -7.74 -5.68 4.20
N ALA A 30 -7.34 -4.59 3.54
CA ALA A 30 -8.11 -3.35 3.54
C ALA A 30 -9.43 -3.51 2.78
N CYS A 31 -9.42 -4.16 1.62
CA CYS A 31 -10.63 -4.43 0.83
C CYS A 31 -11.62 -5.33 1.59
N ASN A 32 -11.13 -6.32 2.34
CA ASN A 32 -11.95 -7.19 3.18
C ASN A 32 -12.58 -6.43 4.36
N GLU A 33 -11.86 -5.49 4.99
CA GLU A 33 -12.40 -4.66 6.07
C GLU A 33 -13.42 -3.63 5.59
N LEU A 34 -13.21 -3.11 4.38
CA LEU A 34 -14.14 -2.19 3.73
C LEU A 34 -15.54 -2.82 3.56
N HIS A 35 -15.64 -4.16 3.54
CA HIS A 35 -16.86 -4.98 3.56
C HIS A 35 -17.97 -4.52 2.58
N ASP A 36 -17.61 -3.82 1.51
CA ASP A 36 -18.55 -3.26 0.55
C ASP A 36 -18.21 -3.74 -0.85
N THR A 37 -19.09 -4.59 -1.38
CA THR A 37 -19.02 -5.11 -2.76
C THR A 37 -19.52 -4.11 -3.80
N GLY A 38 -19.79 -2.85 -3.41
CA GLY A 38 -20.35 -1.80 -4.26
C GLY A 38 -19.53 -0.52 -4.35
N GLN A 39 -18.31 -0.47 -3.80
CA GLN A 39 -17.53 0.76 -3.83
C GLN A 39 -17.05 1.08 -5.26
N PRO A 40 -17.08 2.36 -5.67
CA PRO A 40 -16.57 2.74 -6.98
C PRO A 40 -15.07 2.47 -7.08
N ALA A 41 -14.58 2.14 -8.27
CA ALA A 41 -13.17 1.79 -8.53
C ALA A 41 -12.16 2.81 -7.98
N ILE A 42 -12.57 4.07 -7.87
CA ILE A 42 -11.78 5.16 -7.28
C ILE A 42 -11.38 4.88 -5.82
N VAL A 43 -12.19 4.16 -5.05
CA VAL A 43 -11.88 3.85 -3.65
C VAL A 43 -10.71 2.87 -3.57
N TYR A 44 -10.73 1.82 -4.38
CA TYR A 44 -9.60 0.87 -4.47
C TYR A 44 -8.33 1.57 -4.94
N GLU A 45 -8.43 2.50 -5.89
CA GLU A 45 -7.26 3.28 -6.35
C GLU A 45 -6.68 4.15 -5.22
N VAL A 46 -7.54 4.78 -4.41
CA VAL A 46 -7.12 5.59 -3.26
C VAL A 46 -6.42 4.74 -2.20
N ILE A 47 -6.96 3.56 -1.86
CA ILE A 47 -6.32 2.63 -0.92
C ILE A 47 -4.94 2.21 -1.44
N ALA A 48 -4.84 1.79 -2.70
CA ALA A 48 -3.59 1.33 -3.31
C ALA A 48 -2.52 2.43 -3.31
N LYS A 49 -2.88 3.67 -3.69
CA LYS A 49 -1.95 4.82 -3.67
C LYS A 49 -1.35 5.05 -2.28
N ARG A 50 -2.18 4.99 -1.24
CA ARG A 50 -1.72 5.23 0.14
C ARG A 50 -0.84 4.12 0.68
N ILE A 51 -1.14 2.87 0.33
CA ILE A 51 -0.26 1.74 0.63
C ILE A 51 1.10 1.93 -0.06
N ILE A 52 1.11 2.33 -1.34
CA ILE A 52 2.35 2.62 -2.08
C ILE A 52 3.14 3.74 -1.42
N GLU A 53 2.49 4.84 -1.02
CA GLU A 53 3.15 5.97 -0.37
C GLU A 53 3.75 5.59 1.00
N ALA A 54 3.00 4.90 1.85
CA ALA A 54 3.52 4.40 3.13
C ALA A 54 4.68 3.41 2.92
N THR A 55 4.60 2.58 1.88
CA THR A 55 5.69 1.66 1.53
C THR A 55 6.94 2.41 1.06
N ARG A 56 6.77 3.52 0.33
CA ARG A 56 7.88 4.39 -0.09
C ARG A 56 8.60 5.07 1.07
N THR A 57 7.91 5.32 2.19
CA THR A 57 8.54 5.86 3.40
C THR A 57 9.27 4.81 4.23
N GLY A 58 9.23 3.54 3.81
CA GLY A 58 9.91 2.42 4.45
C GLY A 58 9.02 1.57 5.35
N GLU A 59 7.70 1.81 5.36
CA GLU A 59 6.78 0.93 6.09
C GLU A 59 6.70 -0.44 5.41
N ARG A 60 6.78 -1.51 6.21
CA ARG A 60 6.74 -2.91 5.76
C ARG A 60 5.76 -3.75 6.58
N ASN A 61 5.11 -3.17 7.58
CA ASN A 61 4.11 -3.85 8.38
C ASN A 61 2.76 -3.82 7.65
N VAL A 62 2.26 -5.01 7.31
CA VAL A 62 0.97 -5.22 6.60
C VAL A 62 -0.18 -4.47 7.27
N MET A 63 -0.29 -4.51 8.60
CA MET A 63 -1.38 -3.85 9.33
C MET A 63 -1.27 -2.32 9.27
N ARG A 64 -0.06 -1.76 9.32
CA ARG A 64 0.14 -0.31 9.20
C ARG A 64 -0.14 0.18 7.79
N LEU A 65 0.23 -0.60 6.78
CA LEU A 65 -0.07 -0.31 5.37
C LEU A 65 -1.59 -0.35 5.11
N ARG A 66 -2.27 -1.39 5.58
CA ARG A 66 -3.73 -1.51 5.54
C ARG A 66 -4.41 -0.29 6.16
N ASN A 67 -4.02 0.07 7.38
CA ASN A 67 -4.59 1.23 8.08
C ASN A 67 -4.31 2.53 7.32
N ALA A 68 -3.13 2.70 6.73
CA ALA A 68 -2.83 3.85 5.87
C ALA A 68 -3.74 3.90 4.63
N GLY A 69 -4.05 2.75 4.03
CA GLY A 69 -5.02 2.63 2.95
C GLY A 69 -6.43 3.06 3.35
N LEU A 70 -6.90 2.66 4.53
CA LEU A 70 -8.25 2.95 5.02
C LEU A 70 -8.41 4.35 5.62
N ALA A 71 -7.36 4.91 6.22
CA ALA A 71 -7.33 6.28 6.70
C ALA A 71 -7.63 7.29 5.57
N ALA A 72 -7.31 6.92 4.32
CA ALA A 72 -7.61 7.68 3.13
C ALA A 72 -9.12 7.89 2.88
N LEU A 73 -9.95 6.99 3.41
CA LEU A 73 -11.39 6.95 3.23
C LEU A 73 -12.14 7.54 4.43
N GLY A 74 -11.43 8.03 5.45
CA GLY A 74 -12.02 8.50 6.70
C GLY A 74 -12.56 7.36 7.59
N LEU A 75 -12.18 6.11 7.32
CA LEU A 75 -12.60 4.93 8.10
C LEU A 75 -11.72 4.68 9.33
N GLN A 76 -10.63 5.43 9.48
CA GLN A 76 -9.93 5.54 10.76
C GLN A 76 -10.84 6.37 11.66
N GLY A 77 -11.61 5.69 12.52
CA GLY A 77 -12.61 6.31 13.38
C GLY A 77 -12.10 7.57 14.08
N ASP A 78 -13.04 8.47 14.33
CA ASP A 78 -12.92 9.67 15.15
C ASP A 78 -12.24 9.41 16.52
N ASP A 79 -10.92 9.25 16.54
CA ASP A 79 -10.11 9.55 17.72
C ASP A 79 -9.70 11.02 17.63
N LYS A 80 -10.70 11.84 18.02
CA LYS A 80 -10.58 13.17 18.62
C LYS A 80 -9.21 13.85 18.45
N GLN A 81 -9.21 14.87 17.60
CA GLN A 81 -8.45 16.09 17.88
C GLN A 81 -8.93 16.65 19.24
N ALA A 82 -8.10 16.50 20.27
CA ALA A 82 -8.20 17.27 21.51
C ALA A 82 -6.80 17.38 22.14
N GLY A 83 -6.26 18.60 22.16
CA GLY A 83 -5.02 18.95 22.84
C GLY A 83 -4.20 19.98 22.08
#